data_AF-A0A8T7BXN5-F1
#
_entry.id   AF-A0A8T7BXN5-F1
#
_cell.length_a   1.000
_cell.length_b   1.000
_cell.length_c   1.000
_cell.angle_alpha   90.00
_cell.angle_beta   90.00
_cell.angle_gamma   90.00
#
_symmetry.space_group_name_H-M   'P 1'
#
loop_
_entity.id
_entity.type
_entity.pdbx_description
1 polymer ?
#
loop_
_entity_poly.entity_id
_entity_poly.type
_entity_poly.pdbx_seq_one_letter_code
_entity_poly.pdbx_strand_id
1 'polypeptide(L)'
;YFINQQQSDTRVSQQLQKPEKAAESMQNDEQQQRQSKIAQLRAEIRKMKINFARRPRVTTLTASTKKAVEAGYLAGWVQKIESTGNLNYPAEARVKKLGGQLRMSVRLNAAGKVLDYKITHSSGSSLLDEAAKRILRLAEPFAAFPEEMRKQTDHVVIIRTWEFKSNEFNTGSGAS
;
A
#
# COMPACT_ATOMS: atom_id res chain seq x y z
N TYR A 1 -71.53 30.73 -56.22
CA TYR A 1 -70.18 30.16 -56.14
C TYR A 1 -69.44 30.82 -54.98
N PHE A 2 -69.27 30.08 -53.88
CA PHE A 2 -68.52 30.52 -52.69
C PHE A 2 -67.09 29.98 -52.81
N ILE A 3 -66.08 30.85 -52.75
CA ILE A 3 -64.67 30.43 -52.70
C ILE A 3 -64.01 31.09 -51.48
N ASN A 4 -63.94 30.28 -50.41
CA ASN A 4 -62.76 30.00 -49.58
C ASN A 4 -61.99 31.18 -48.95
N GLN A 5 -62.41 31.59 -47.75
CA GLN A 5 -61.66 32.46 -46.81
C GLN A 5 -61.29 31.74 -45.49
N GLN A 6 -60.87 30.47 -45.52
CA GLN A 6 -60.50 29.75 -44.29
C GLN A 6 -59.05 29.28 -44.20
N GLN A 7 -58.15 29.74 -45.07
CA GLN A 7 -56.75 29.27 -45.09
C GLN A 7 -55.70 30.29 -44.62
N SER A 8 -56.08 31.51 -44.24
CA SER A 8 -55.13 32.56 -43.85
C SER A 8 -54.75 32.58 -42.37
N ASP A 9 -55.55 31.99 -41.47
CA ASP A 9 -55.28 32.07 -40.02
C ASP A 9 -54.35 30.96 -39.48
N THR A 10 -54.18 29.85 -40.20
CA THR A 10 -53.41 28.70 -39.67
C THR A 10 -51.91 28.79 -39.93
N ARG A 11 -51.47 29.60 -40.91
CA ARG A 11 -50.05 29.71 -41.27
C ARG A 11 -49.25 30.68 -40.41
N VAL A 12 -49.91 31.67 -39.80
CA VAL A 12 -49.22 32.69 -38.99
C VAL A 12 -48.81 32.12 -37.61
N SER A 13 -49.59 31.20 -37.03
CA SER A 13 -49.28 30.63 -35.70
C SER A 13 -48.13 29.61 -35.68
N GLN A 14 -47.81 28.95 -36.81
CA GLN A 14 -46.71 27.97 -36.86
C GLN A 14 -45.32 28.62 -36.98
N GLN A 15 -45.24 29.91 -37.31
CA GLN A 15 -43.96 30.59 -37.54
C GLN A 15 -43.38 31.25 -36.28
N LEU A 16 -44.16 31.39 -35.20
CA LEU A 16 -43.72 32.00 -33.93
C LEU A 16 -43.24 31.00 -32.86
N GLN A 17 -43.50 29.69 -33.01
CA GLN A 17 -43.12 28.67 -31.99
C GLN A 17 -41.71 28.08 -32.18
N LYS A 18 -40.96 28.50 -33.19
CA LYS A 18 -39.69 27.87 -33.61
C LYS A 18 -38.42 28.28 -32.82
N PRO A 19 -38.32 29.46 -32.18
CA PRO A 19 -37.15 29.79 -31.35
C PRO A 19 -37.21 29.20 -29.93
N GLU A 20 -38.40 29.11 -29.34
CA GLU A 20 -38.61 28.78 -27.92
C GLU A 20 -38.32 27.30 -27.62
N LYS A 21 -38.85 26.38 -28.43
CA LYS A 21 -38.55 24.94 -28.31
C LYS A 21 -37.09 24.58 -28.53
N ALA A 22 -36.40 25.30 -29.41
CA ALA A 22 -34.98 25.09 -29.67
C ALA A 22 -34.14 25.52 -28.44
N ALA A 23 -34.46 26.66 -27.84
CA ALA A 23 -33.81 27.13 -26.63
C ALA A 23 -34.04 26.19 -25.42
N GLU A 24 -35.27 25.69 -25.23
CA GLU A 24 -35.60 24.71 -24.19
C GLU A 24 -34.85 23.37 -24.35
N SER A 25 -34.71 22.88 -25.59
CA SER A 25 -33.98 21.64 -25.87
C SER A 25 -32.49 21.75 -25.54
N MET A 26 -31.85 22.87 -25.91
CA MET A 26 -30.45 23.14 -25.61
C MET A 26 -30.19 23.27 -24.11
N GLN A 27 -31.10 23.91 -23.37
CA GLN A 27 -31.02 24.02 -21.91
C GLN A 27 -31.17 22.66 -21.22
N ASN A 28 -32.08 21.81 -21.70
CA ASN A 28 -32.24 20.45 -21.19
C ASN A 28 -31.00 19.58 -21.47
N ASP A 29 -30.41 19.69 -22.65
CA ASP A 29 -29.18 18.97 -22.99
C ASP A 29 -28.01 19.40 -22.09
N GLU A 30 -27.86 20.70 -21.84
CA GLU A 30 -26.82 21.21 -20.94
C GLU A 30 -27.05 20.75 -19.50
N GLN A 31 -28.30 20.73 -19.03
CA GLN A 31 -28.66 20.18 -17.71
C GLN A 31 -28.36 18.68 -17.62
N GLN A 32 -28.72 17.89 -18.64
CA GLN A 32 -28.42 16.46 -18.69
C GLN A 32 -26.93 16.18 -18.71
N GLN A 33 -26.17 16.94 -19.50
CA GLN A 33 -24.70 16.87 -19.53
C GLN A 33 -24.12 17.19 -18.15
N ARG A 34 -24.61 18.25 -17.48
CA ARG A 34 -24.18 18.62 -16.13
C ARG A 34 -24.50 17.52 -15.10
N GLN A 35 -25.71 16.96 -15.15
CA GLN A 35 -26.11 15.86 -14.28
C GLN A 35 -25.26 14.60 -14.52
N SER A 36 -24.98 14.26 -15.77
CA SER A 36 -24.12 13.13 -16.12
C SER A 36 -22.69 13.33 -15.61
N LYS A 37 -22.15 14.56 -15.70
CA LYS A 37 -20.82 14.90 -15.18
C LYS A 37 -20.78 14.79 -13.66
N ILE A 38 -21.80 15.28 -12.95
CA ILE A 38 -21.94 15.13 -11.49
C ILE A 38 -22.02 13.65 -11.11
N ALA A 39 -22.79 12.84 -11.86
CA ALA A 39 -22.90 11.40 -11.61
C ALA A 39 -21.57 10.67 -11.78
N GLN A 40 -20.79 11.01 -12.84
CA GLN A 40 -19.45 10.48 -13.07
C GLN A 40 -18.49 10.86 -11.93
N LEU A 41 -18.44 12.14 -11.54
CA LEU A 41 -17.60 12.61 -10.42
C LEU A 41 -17.97 11.91 -9.10
N ARG A 42 -19.27 11.74 -8.81
CA ARG A 42 -19.73 11.00 -7.63
C ARG A 42 -19.30 9.53 -7.68
N ALA A 43 -19.37 8.88 -8.84
CA ALA A 43 -18.92 7.51 -9.01
C ALA A 43 -17.41 7.37 -8.79
N GLU A 44 -16.62 8.33 -9.28
CA GLU A 44 -15.18 8.40 -9.06
C GLU A 44 -14.84 8.60 -7.58
N ILE A 45 -15.49 9.55 -6.90
CA ILE A 45 -15.34 9.76 -5.46
C ILE A 45 -15.68 8.50 -4.67
N ARG A 46 -16.78 7.80 -5.03
CA ARG A 46 -17.13 6.51 -4.40
C ARG A 46 -16.04 5.46 -4.61
N LYS A 47 -15.52 5.31 -5.83
CA LYS A 47 -14.41 4.39 -6.12
C LYS A 47 -13.17 4.73 -5.29
N MET A 48 -12.80 6.01 -5.21
CA MET A 48 -11.69 6.47 -4.38
C MET A 48 -11.94 6.12 -2.90
N LYS A 49 -13.10 6.45 -2.34
CA LYS A 49 -13.44 6.14 -0.94
C LYS A 49 -13.36 4.64 -0.63
N ILE A 50 -13.87 3.79 -1.50
CA ILE A 50 -13.78 2.33 -1.36
C ILE A 50 -12.31 1.87 -1.39
N ASN A 51 -11.51 2.39 -2.32
CA ASN A 51 -10.10 2.04 -2.43
C ASN A 51 -9.29 2.50 -1.20
N PHE A 52 -9.59 3.69 -0.67
CA PHE A 52 -8.97 4.18 0.56
C PHE A 52 -9.36 3.33 1.79
N ALA A 53 -10.63 2.97 1.92
CA ALA A 53 -11.10 2.13 3.03
C ALA A 53 -10.54 0.70 3.01
N ARG A 54 -10.12 0.19 1.83
CA ARG A 54 -9.51 -1.14 1.67
C ARG A 54 -8.00 -1.17 1.91
N ARG A 55 -7.35 -0.04 2.17
CA ARG A 55 -5.90 -0.03 2.42
C ARG A 55 -5.58 -0.73 3.74
N PRO A 56 -4.67 -1.71 3.75
CA PRO A 56 -4.27 -2.37 4.98
C PRO A 56 -3.62 -1.37 5.94
N ARG A 57 -3.91 -1.50 7.23
CA ARG A 57 -3.29 -0.71 8.29
C ARG A 57 -1.86 -1.19 8.47
N VAL A 58 -0.90 -0.30 8.27
CA VAL A 58 0.53 -0.62 8.34
C VAL A 58 1.16 0.10 9.52
N THR A 59 1.85 -0.65 10.37
CA THR A 59 2.67 -0.09 11.47
C THR A 59 4.14 -0.39 11.24
N THR A 60 4.98 0.62 11.40
CA THR A 60 6.44 0.44 11.34
C THR A 60 6.97 0.18 12.74
N LEU A 61 7.71 -0.93 12.90
CA LEU A 61 8.44 -1.26 14.11
C LEU A 61 9.92 -0.91 13.92
N THR A 62 10.43 -0.10 14.84
CA THR A 62 11.82 0.33 14.90
C THR A 62 12.37 0.03 16.29
N ALA A 63 13.67 0.26 16.49
CA ALA A 63 14.27 0.12 17.81
C ALA A 63 13.65 1.04 18.89
N SER A 64 12.99 2.12 18.48
CA SER A 64 12.37 3.09 19.38
C SER A 64 10.89 2.81 19.67
N THR A 65 10.34 1.68 19.21
CA THR A 65 8.94 1.31 19.51
C THR A 65 8.75 1.13 21.02
N LYS A 66 7.95 2.01 21.64
CA LYS A 66 7.76 2.06 23.10
C LYS A 66 6.59 1.23 23.63
N LYS A 67 5.60 0.92 22.79
CA LYS A 67 4.43 0.14 23.22
C LYS A 67 4.87 -1.29 23.55
N ALA A 68 4.49 -1.77 24.73
CA ALA A 68 5.00 -3.03 25.29
C ALA A 68 4.72 -4.24 24.40
N VAL A 69 3.53 -4.32 23.79
CA VAL A 69 3.14 -5.46 22.94
C VAL A 69 3.98 -5.49 21.67
N GLU A 70 4.08 -4.36 20.96
CA GLU A 70 4.87 -4.24 19.75
C GLU A 70 6.37 -4.43 20.01
N ALA A 71 6.88 -3.95 21.14
CA ALA A 71 8.26 -4.16 21.57
C ALA A 71 8.55 -5.65 21.84
N GLY A 72 7.63 -6.35 22.52
CA GLY A 72 7.74 -7.80 22.75
C GLY A 72 7.72 -8.60 21.46
N TYR A 73 6.83 -8.26 20.52
CA TYR A 73 6.79 -8.89 19.20
C TYR A 73 8.10 -8.66 18.43
N LEU A 74 8.61 -7.43 18.42
CA LEU A 74 9.88 -7.09 17.79
C LEU A 74 11.05 -7.88 18.40
N ALA A 75 11.10 -8.03 19.72
CA ALA A 75 12.14 -8.80 20.41
C ALA A 75 12.12 -10.28 19.99
N GLY A 76 10.92 -10.90 19.93
CA GLY A 76 10.79 -12.28 19.45
C GLY A 76 11.20 -12.45 17.98
N TRP A 77 10.88 -11.47 17.13
CA TRP A 77 11.34 -11.45 15.74
C TRP A 77 12.86 -11.40 15.64
N VAL A 78 13.49 -10.49 16.40
CA VAL A 78 14.95 -10.31 16.48
C VAL A 78 15.63 -11.61 16.91
N GLN A 79 15.17 -12.20 18.02
CA GLN A 79 15.73 -13.43 18.56
C GLN A 79 15.69 -14.58 17.54
N LYS A 80 14.58 -14.69 16.78
CA LYS A 80 14.45 -15.72 15.74
C LYS A 80 15.44 -15.51 14.60
N ILE A 81 15.58 -14.27 14.13
CA ILE A 81 16.53 -13.90 13.07
C ILE A 81 17.96 -14.18 13.52
N GLU A 82 18.32 -13.79 14.74
CA GLU A 82 19.67 -13.98 15.29
C GLU A 82 20.01 -15.46 15.47
N SER A 83 19.09 -16.24 16.04
CA SER A 83 19.25 -17.69 16.18
C SER A 83 19.41 -18.38 14.83
N THR A 84 18.56 -18.04 13.85
CA THR A 84 18.65 -18.59 12.50
C THR A 84 19.95 -18.16 11.82
N GLY A 85 20.34 -16.89 11.97
CA GLY A 85 21.52 -16.30 11.34
C GLY A 85 22.83 -16.85 11.86
N ASN A 86 22.96 -17.02 13.18
CA ASN A 86 24.15 -17.62 13.80
C ASN A 86 24.38 -19.06 13.34
N LEU A 87 23.31 -19.85 13.19
CA LEU A 87 23.39 -21.21 12.66
C LEU A 87 23.72 -21.25 11.16
N ASN A 88 23.28 -20.23 10.40
CA ASN A 88 23.33 -20.20 8.95
C ASN A 88 24.37 -19.24 8.37
N TYR A 89 25.29 -18.77 9.20
CA TYR A 89 26.36 -17.87 8.79
C TYR A 89 27.23 -18.55 7.70
N PRO A 90 27.49 -17.90 6.56
CA PRO A 90 28.19 -18.53 5.44
C PRO A 90 29.60 -18.99 5.83
N ALA A 91 29.92 -20.26 5.55
CA ALA A 91 31.23 -20.83 5.85
C ALA A 91 32.36 -20.05 5.14
N GLU A 92 32.13 -19.63 3.89
CA GLU A 92 33.07 -18.81 3.13
C GLU A 92 33.33 -17.44 3.77
N ALA A 93 32.28 -16.80 4.31
CA ALA A 93 32.42 -15.53 5.02
C ALA A 93 33.24 -15.70 6.31
N ARG A 94 33.07 -16.83 7.00
CA ARG A 94 33.84 -17.17 8.21
C ARG A 94 35.31 -17.37 7.89
N VAL A 95 35.63 -18.14 6.84
CA VAL A 95 37.02 -18.39 6.40
C VAL A 95 37.69 -17.07 5.95
N LYS A 96 36.99 -16.25 5.18
CA LYS A 96 37.47 -14.95 4.69
C LYS A 96 37.39 -13.82 5.74
N LYS A 97 36.90 -14.11 6.95
CA LYS A 97 36.64 -13.14 8.02
C LYS A 97 35.88 -11.89 7.53
N LEU A 98 34.90 -12.11 6.63
CA LEU A 98 34.12 -11.03 6.04
C LEU A 98 33.14 -10.47 7.08
N GLY A 99 33.32 -9.20 7.42
CA GLY A 99 32.38 -8.45 8.23
C GLY A 99 31.65 -7.41 7.39
N GLY A 100 30.48 -6.98 7.87
CA GLY A 100 29.71 -5.93 7.22
C GLY A 100 28.39 -5.66 7.91
N GLN A 101 27.77 -4.52 7.57
CA GLN A 101 26.46 -4.14 8.08
C GLN A 101 25.53 -3.85 6.93
N LEU A 102 24.33 -4.45 6.93
CA LEU A 102 23.28 -4.13 5.98
C LEU A 102 22.03 -3.65 6.70
N ARG A 103 21.25 -2.79 6.04
CA ARG A 103 19.93 -2.37 6.55
C ARG A 103 18.86 -3.02 5.69
N MET A 104 17.91 -3.71 6.33
CA MET A 104 16.81 -4.40 5.67
C MET A 104 15.47 -3.95 6.23
N SER A 105 14.50 -3.75 5.34
CA SER A 105 13.09 -3.57 5.64
C SER A 105 12.34 -4.86 5.31
N VAL A 106 11.53 -5.37 6.24
CA VAL A 106 10.75 -6.60 6.06
C VAL A 106 9.29 -6.31 6.39
N ARG A 107 8.37 -6.61 5.47
CA ARG A 107 6.94 -6.46 5.69
C ARG A 107 6.30 -7.82 5.99
N LEU A 108 5.61 -7.92 7.13
CA LEU A 108 4.91 -9.11 7.60
C LEU A 108 3.40 -8.90 7.60
N ASN A 109 2.64 -9.97 7.38
CA ASN A 109 1.20 -9.99 7.65
C ASN A 109 0.90 -10.47 9.08
N ALA A 110 -0.36 -10.34 9.49
CA ALA A 110 -0.83 -10.76 10.81
C ALA A 110 -0.62 -12.25 11.16
N ALA A 111 -0.41 -13.11 10.15
CA ALA A 111 -0.08 -14.52 10.34
C ALA A 111 1.43 -14.79 10.45
N GLY A 112 2.28 -13.74 10.44
CA GLY A 112 3.73 -13.86 10.52
C GLY A 112 4.42 -14.22 9.20
N LYS A 113 3.69 -14.24 8.08
CA LYS A 113 4.28 -14.49 6.75
C LYS A 113 4.93 -13.23 6.20
N VAL A 114 6.09 -13.37 5.55
CA VAL A 114 6.71 -12.25 4.82
C VAL A 114 5.91 -11.97 3.55
N LEU A 115 5.55 -10.70 3.38
CA LEU A 115 4.90 -10.19 2.18
C LEU A 115 5.94 -9.69 1.17
N ASP A 116 6.93 -8.93 1.65
CA ASP A 116 8.11 -8.51 0.90
C ASP A 116 9.24 -8.10 1.83
N TYR A 117 10.43 -7.94 1.25
CA TYR A 117 11.60 -7.38 1.93
C TYR A 117 12.45 -6.58 0.96
N LYS A 118 13.21 -5.61 1.49
CA LYS A 118 14.14 -4.78 0.73
C LYS A 118 15.40 -4.51 1.53
N ILE A 119 16.57 -4.73 0.92
CA ILE A 119 17.85 -4.22 1.43
C ILE A 119 17.89 -2.72 1.08
N THR A 120 17.83 -1.87 2.10
CA THR A 120 17.88 -0.40 1.96
C THR A 120 19.29 0.13 2.00
N HIS A 121 20.21 -0.61 2.64
CA HIS A 121 21.64 -0.36 2.60
C HIS A 121 22.38 -1.69 2.50
N SER A 122 23.18 -1.88 1.45
CA SER A 122 23.97 -3.10 1.23
C SER A 122 25.14 -3.16 2.23
N SER A 123 25.57 -4.38 2.56
CA SER A 123 26.80 -4.59 3.32
C SER A 123 28.08 -4.28 2.55
N GLY A 124 27.98 -4.02 1.24
CA GLY A 124 29.13 -3.94 0.33
C GLY A 124 29.64 -5.30 -0.13
N SER A 125 29.05 -6.41 0.36
CA SER A 125 29.38 -7.78 -0.05
C SER A 125 28.13 -8.50 -0.52
N SER A 126 28.12 -8.93 -1.79
CA SER A 126 27.02 -9.74 -2.34
C SER A 126 26.81 -11.04 -1.56
N LEU A 127 27.88 -11.63 -1.04
CA LEU A 127 27.82 -12.83 -0.22
C LEU A 127 27.03 -12.61 1.07
N LEU A 128 27.27 -11.49 1.77
CA LEU A 128 26.56 -11.16 3.02
C LEU A 128 25.11 -10.73 2.75
N ASP A 129 24.87 -10.00 1.67
CA ASP A 129 23.52 -9.60 1.27
C ASP A 129 22.65 -10.82 0.90
N GLU A 130 23.18 -11.78 0.14
CA GLU A 130 22.50 -13.04 -0.15
C GLU A 130 22.33 -13.92 1.09
N ALA A 131 23.31 -13.92 2.00
CA ALA A 131 23.19 -14.61 3.27
C ALA A 131 22.02 -14.07 4.10
N ALA A 132 21.83 -12.74 4.17
CA ALA A 132 20.71 -12.15 4.87
C ALA A 132 19.36 -12.54 4.27
N LYS A 133 19.24 -12.54 2.93
CA LYS A 133 18.02 -13.01 2.25
C LYS A 133 17.75 -14.48 2.56
N ARG A 134 18.79 -15.33 2.60
CA ARG A 134 18.67 -16.75 2.96
C ARG A 134 18.21 -16.92 4.40
N ILE A 135 18.81 -16.19 5.35
CA ILE A 135 18.42 -16.23 6.78
C ILE A 135 16.95 -15.83 6.95
N LEU A 136 16.51 -14.77 6.28
CA LEU A 136 15.10 -14.35 6.32
C LEU A 136 14.17 -15.47 5.86
N ARG A 137 14.47 -16.08 4.70
CA ARG A 137 13.67 -17.19 4.14
C ARG A 137 13.62 -18.41 5.07
N LEU A 138 14.72 -18.73 5.74
CA LEU A 138 14.80 -19.85 6.68
C LEU A 138 14.10 -19.56 8.01
N ALA A 139 14.02 -18.29 8.40
CA ALA A 139 13.33 -17.88 9.62
C ALA A 139 11.80 -17.81 9.42
N GLU A 140 11.30 -17.81 8.19
CA GLU A 140 9.87 -17.84 7.91
C GLU A 140 9.21 -19.18 8.27
N PRO A 141 7.94 -19.18 8.74
CA PRO A 141 7.13 -18.01 9.10
C PRO A 141 7.48 -17.47 10.50
N PHE A 142 7.22 -16.18 10.76
CA PHE A 142 7.34 -15.59 12.09
C PHE A 142 6.11 -15.85 12.96
N ALA A 143 6.15 -15.47 14.23
CA ALA A 143 5.00 -15.54 15.12
C ALA A 143 3.82 -14.73 14.55
N ALA A 144 2.59 -15.20 14.77
CA ALA A 144 1.40 -14.41 14.46
C ALA A 144 1.33 -13.17 15.36
N PHE A 145 0.65 -12.12 14.90
CA PHE A 145 0.49 -10.91 15.70
C PHE A 145 -0.39 -11.21 16.93
N PRO A 146 0.01 -10.72 18.13
CA PRO A 146 -0.85 -10.69 19.30
C PRO A 146 -2.21 -10.05 19.00
N GLU A 147 -3.24 -10.42 19.73
CA GLU A 147 -4.61 -9.95 19.47
C GLU A 147 -4.71 -8.42 19.49
N GLU A 148 -4.03 -7.78 20.43
CA GLU A 148 -3.94 -6.33 20.59
C GLU A 148 -3.35 -5.66 19.36
N MET A 149 -2.32 -6.28 18.75
CA MET A 149 -1.71 -5.79 17.52
C MET A 149 -2.65 -5.99 16.32
N ARG A 150 -3.29 -7.17 16.19
CA ARG A 150 -4.24 -7.45 15.08
C ARG A 150 -5.41 -6.48 15.05
N LYS A 151 -5.87 -6.02 16.22
CA LYS A 151 -6.93 -5.01 16.33
C LYS A 151 -6.55 -3.67 15.71
N GLN A 152 -5.26 -3.36 15.58
CA GLN A 152 -4.78 -2.04 15.12
C GLN A 152 -3.99 -2.11 13.81
N THR A 153 -3.51 -3.29 13.43
CA THR A 153 -2.52 -3.45 12.37
C THR A 153 -2.73 -4.74 11.60
N ASP A 154 -2.79 -4.60 10.28
CA ASP A 154 -2.90 -5.73 9.36
C ASP A 154 -1.50 -6.18 8.92
N HIS A 155 -0.58 -5.23 8.72
CA HIS A 155 0.80 -5.47 8.33
C HIS A 155 1.80 -4.70 9.20
N VAL A 156 2.93 -5.34 9.51
CA VAL A 156 4.05 -4.69 10.19
C VAL A 156 5.21 -4.52 9.22
N VAL A 157 5.89 -3.39 9.26
CA VAL A 157 7.18 -3.18 8.58
C VAL A 157 8.28 -3.08 9.64
N ILE A 158 9.24 -4.00 9.61
CA ILE A 158 10.39 -4.02 10.52
C ILE A 158 11.61 -3.52 9.77
N ILE A 159 12.25 -2.47 10.28
CA ILE A 159 13.49 -1.92 9.70
C ILE A 159 14.63 -2.13 10.69
N ARG A 160 15.65 -2.91 10.30
CA ARG A 160 16.79 -3.22 11.16
C ARG A 160 18.10 -3.21 10.41
N THR A 161 19.16 -2.88 11.13
CA THR A 161 20.54 -3.09 10.68
C THR A 161 20.98 -4.48 11.14
N TRP A 162 21.51 -5.28 10.24
CA TRP A 162 22.05 -6.60 10.48
C TRP A 162 23.57 -6.51 10.39
N GLU A 163 24.25 -6.94 11.43
CA GLU A 163 25.69 -6.88 11.56
C GLU A 163 26.26 -8.29 11.48
N PHE A 164 27.13 -8.51 10.49
CA PHE A 164 27.91 -9.71 10.33
C PHE A 164 29.30 -9.44 10.90
N LYS A 165 29.63 -10.09 12.01
CA LYS A 165 31.00 -10.16 12.55
C LYS A 165 31.57 -11.53 12.23
N SER A 166 32.89 -11.65 12.21
CA SER A 166 33.60 -12.86 11.76
C SER A 166 33.18 -14.16 12.45
N ASN A 167 32.52 -14.10 13.62
CA ASN A 167 31.94 -15.24 14.33
C ASN A 167 30.50 -15.02 14.87
N GLU A 168 29.88 -13.85 14.67
CA GLU A 168 28.60 -13.51 15.30
C GLU A 168 27.70 -12.73 14.34
N PHE A 169 26.40 -12.99 14.39
CA PHE A 169 25.38 -12.24 13.65
C PHE A 169 24.40 -11.60 14.63
N ASN A 170 24.29 -10.27 14.58
CA ASN A 170 23.45 -9.47 15.46
C ASN A 170 22.54 -8.54 14.65
N THR A 171 21.35 -8.26 15.16
CA THR A 171 20.48 -7.24 14.56
C THR A 171 20.46 -5.99 15.43
N GLY A 172 21.21 -4.97 15.01
CA GLY A 172 21.35 -3.70 15.72
C GLY A 172 20.04 -2.91 15.79
N SER A 173 19.86 -2.21 16.91
CA SER A 173 18.86 -1.15 17.08
C SER A 173 19.15 -0.05 16.07
N GLY A 174 18.30 0.10 15.05
CA GLY A 174 18.37 1.21 14.11
C GLY A 174 18.18 2.55 14.81
N ALA A 175 19.28 3.15 15.25
CA ALA A 175 19.37 4.50 15.76
C ALA A 175 20.56 5.16 15.07
N SER A 176 20.31 5.66 13.86
CA SER A 176 20.99 6.76 13.16
C SER A 176 20.33 6.91 11.80
#